data_AF-A0A925T3C4-F1
#
_entry.id   AF-A0A925T3C4-F1
#
_cell.length_a   1.000
_cell.length_b   1.000
_cell.length_c   1.000
_cell.angle_alpha   90.00
_cell.angle_beta   90.00
_cell.angle_gamma   90.00
#
_symmetry.space_group_name_H-M   'P 1'
#
loop_
_entity.id
_entity.type
_entity.pdbx_description
1 polymer ?
#
loop_
_entity_poly.entity_id
_entity_poly.type
_entity_poly.pdbx_seq_one_letter_code
_entity_poly.pdbx_strand_id
1 'polypeptide(L)'
;MSEFDSRKDYYGILGADERTSGRELERLYKRMAARHHPDKGGSEEEMKTLNEAYRVLRNEETKRDYDAARFVRPAVARAGFNPRATQTAQDVGLFGHGLSALLCLLVGVFLLLLVRFQWMFFLWPLLILAGLVILFGIFMARSALRTMNASLPASNRFRGYTRLQEALFWIAVLVSGYGLYLLLTAI
;
A
#
# COMPACT_ATOMS: atom_id res chain seq x y z
N MET A 1 -48.46 4.93 18.20
CA MET A 1 -47.12 5.27 17.68
C MET A 1 -46.12 4.42 18.43
N SER A 2 -45.47 3.49 17.75
CA SER A 2 -44.47 2.61 18.37
C SER A 2 -43.25 3.45 18.79
N GLU A 3 -42.88 3.38 20.07
CA GLU A 3 -41.80 4.16 20.68
C GLU A 3 -40.45 3.51 20.33
N PHE A 4 -39.93 3.82 19.13
CA PHE A 4 -38.61 3.40 18.67
C PHE A 4 -37.84 4.57 18.06
N ASP A 5 -36.54 4.66 18.33
CA ASP A 5 -35.66 5.61 17.66
C ASP A 5 -35.25 5.10 16.27
N SER A 6 -35.75 5.73 15.21
CA SER A 6 -35.42 5.37 13.81
C SER A 6 -33.99 5.74 13.41
N ARG A 7 -33.24 6.49 14.25
CA ARG A 7 -31.83 6.81 14.00
C ARG A 7 -30.87 5.74 14.49
N LYS A 8 -31.32 4.83 15.36
CA LYS A 8 -30.49 3.73 15.89
C LYS A 8 -30.51 2.53 14.94
N ASP A 9 -29.36 1.88 14.80
CA ASP A 9 -29.22 0.63 14.04
C ASP A 9 -29.47 -0.58 14.94
N TYR A 10 -30.72 -1.05 15.02
CA TYR A 10 -31.09 -2.17 15.88
C TYR A 10 -30.51 -3.52 15.40
N TYR A 11 -30.28 -3.67 14.10
CA TYR A 11 -29.66 -4.88 13.53
C TYR A 11 -28.19 -4.95 13.95
N GLY A 12 -27.47 -3.84 13.82
CA GLY A 12 -26.08 -3.72 14.29
C GLY A 12 -25.91 -3.94 15.79
N ILE A 13 -26.82 -3.41 16.62
CA ILE A 13 -26.77 -3.58 18.10
C ILE A 13 -26.91 -5.06 18.51
N LEU A 14 -27.78 -5.81 17.85
CA LEU A 14 -27.98 -7.24 18.13
C LEU A 14 -27.00 -8.15 17.38
N GLY A 15 -26.27 -7.62 16.40
CA GLY A 15 -25.47 -8.41 15.45
C GLY A 15 -26.33 -9.33 14.58
N ALA A 16 -27.56 -8.92 14.30
CA ALA A 16 -28.51 -9.67 13.48
C ALA A 16 -28.57 -9.08 12.07
N ASP A 17 -28.83 -9.92 11.07
CA ASP A 17 -29.08 -9.51 9.70
C ASP A 17 -30.57 -9.24 9.47
N GLU A 18 -30.93 -8.50 8.42
CA GLU A 18 -32.32 -8.26 8.02
C GLU A 18 -33.09 -9.58 7.79
N ARG A 19 -32.37 -10.62 7.37
CA ARG A 19 -32.88 -11.97 7.10
C ARG A 19 -32.88 -12.90 8.32
N THR A 20 -32.38 -12.45 9.47
CA THR A 20 -32.32 -13.28 10.68
C THR A 20 -33.72 -13.68 11.13
N SER A 21 -33.90 -14.99 11.35
CA SER A 21 -35.18 -15.55 11.82
C SER A 21 -35.45 -15.18 13.28
N GLY A 22 -36.71 -15.10 13.70
CA GLY A 22 -37.06 -14.75 15.10
C GLY A 22 -36.41 -15.66 16.15
N ARG A 23 -36.21 -16.96 15.84
CA ARG A 23 -35.50 -17.92 16.71
C ARG A 23 -34.01 -17.60 16.84
N GLU A 24 -33.39 -17.13 15.76
CA GLU A 24 -31.97 -16.76 15.75
C GLU A 24 -31.76 -15.40 16.42
N LEU A 25 -32.69 -14.46 16.23
CA LEU A 25 -32.73 -13.17 16.92
C LEU A 25 -32.73 -13.35 18.45
N GLU A 26 -33.54 -14.29 18.97
CA GLU A 26 -33.58 -14.60 20.39
C GLU A 26 -32.25 -15.18 20.91
N ARG A 27 -31.57 -16.01 20.11
CA ARG A 27 -30.26 -16.59 20.47
C ARG A 27 -29.18 -15.51 20.51
N LEU A 28 -29.19 -14.57 19.56
CA LEU A 28 -28.27 -13.44 19.51
C LEU A 28 -28.49 -12.49 20.69
N TYR A 29 -29.75 -12.14 20.97
CA TYR A 29 -30.13 -11.35 22.14
C TYR A 29 -29.62 -11.98 23.44
N LYS A 30 -29.89 -13.26 23.69
CA LYS A 30 -29.42 -13.96 24.90
C LYS A 30 -27.89 -13.95 25.04
N ARG A 31 -27.17 -14.09 23.92
CA ARG A 31 -25.70 -14.04 23.90
C ARG A 31 -25.16 -12.65 24.23
N MET A 32 -25.76 -11.61 23.65
CA MET A 32 -25.37 -10.22 23.89
C MET A 32 -25.75 -9.77 25.31
N ALA A 33 -26.94 -10.12 25.79
CA ALA A 33 -27.40 -9.83 27.14
C ALA A 33 -26.50 -10.47 28.20
N ALA A 34 -26.00 -11.69 27.97
CA ALA A 34 -25.07 -12.35 28.87
C ALA A 34 -23.67 -11.71 28.90
N ARG A 35 -23.30 -10.95 27.86
CA ARG A 35 -22.03 -10.20 27.75
C ARG A 35 -22.13 -8.81 28.36
N HIS A 36 -23.23 -8.11 28.11
CA HIS A 36 -23.49 -6.75 28.58
C HIS A 36 -24.29 -6.70 29.89
N HIS A 37 -24.32 -7.80 30.66
CA HIS A 37 -25.00 -7.83 31.94
C HIS A 37 -24.30 -6.89 32.95
N PRO A 38 -25.03 -6.08 33.74
CA PRO A 38 -24.43 -5.18 34.72
C PRO A 38 -23.53 -5.91 35.73
N ASP A 39 -23.92 -7.12 36.15
CA ASP A 39 -23.12 -7.96 37.06
C ASP A 39 -21.77 -8.42 36.47
N LYS A 40 -21.57 -8.31 35.15
CA LYS A 40 -20.33 -8.70 34.45
C LYS A 40 -19.54 -7.52 33.89
N GLY A 41 -19.89 -6.29 34.28
CA GLY A 41 -19.21 -5.06 33.86
C GLY A 41 -19.80 -4.40 32.62
N GLY A 42 -21.03 -4.75 32.21
CA GLY A 42 -21.76 -4.04 31.15
C GLY A 42 -22.43 -2.75 31.65
N SER A 43 -22.68 -1.81 30.75
CA SER A 43 -23.42 -0.57 31.06
C SER A 43 -24.93 -0.78 31.02
N GLU A 44 -25.66 -0.17 31.96
CA GLU A 44 -27.13 -0.17 31.98
C GLU A 44 -27.71 0.43 30.68
N GLU A 45 -27.01 1.38 30.07
CA GLU A 45 -27.39 1.99 28.79
C GLU A 45 -27.28 1.01 27.61
N GLU A 46 -26.25 0.16 27.60
CA GLU A 46 -26.05 -0.87 26.59
C GLU A 46 -27.14 -1.95 26.69
N MET A 47 -27.47 -2.36 27.91
CA MET A 47 -28.56 -3.31 28.14
C MET A 47 -29.92 -2.72 27.74
N LYS A 48 -30.16 -1.44 28.02
CA LYS A 48 -31.39 -0.74 27.64
C LYS A 48 -31.56 -0.67 26.12
N THR A 49 -30.48 -0.34 25.40
CA THR A 49 -30.48 -0.30 23.93
C THR A 49 -30.62 -1.69 23.30
N LEU A 50 -30.02 -2.73 23.90
CA LEU A 50 -30.18 -4.11 23.47
C LEU A 50 -31.64 -4.60 23.64
N ASN A 51 -32.27 -4.27 24.77
CA ASN A 51 -33.66 -4.61 25.05
C ASN A 51 -34.62 -3.88 24.09
N GLU A 52 -34.34 -2.60 23.80
CA GLU A 52 -35.07 -1.80 22.82
C GLU A 52 -34.98 -2.41 21.43
N ALA A 53 -33.77 -2.77 20.99
CA ALA A 53 -33.53 -3.43 19.70
C ALA A 53 -34.31 -4.74 19.56
N TYR A 54 -34.26 -5.59 20.60
CA TYR A 54 -34.96 -6.87 20.58
C TYR A 54 -36.49 -6.68 20.54
N ARG A 55 -37.02 -5.71 21.29
CA ARG A 55 -38.44 -5.38 21.30
C ARG A 55 -38.96 -4.97 19.92
N VAL A 56 -38.19 -4.16 19.19
CA VAL A 56 -38.55 -3.65 17.86
C VAL A 56 -38.44 -4.74 16.80
N LEU A 57 -37.36 -5.52 16.80
CA LEU A 57 -37.11 -6.52 15.76
C LEU A 57 -37.87 -7.85 15.94
N ARG A 58 -38.35 -8.15 17.16
CA ARG A 58 -39.06 -9.41 17.46
C ARG A 58 -40.46 -9.47 16.85
N ASN A 59 -41.20 -8.36 16.84
CA ASN A 59 -42.54 -8.31 16.27
C ASN A 59 -42.46 -7.88 14.79
N GLU A 60 -43.07 -8.66 13.90
CA GLU A 60 -43.06 -8.37 12.46
C GLU A 60 -43.68 -7.02 12.12
N GLU A 61 -44.71 -6.59 12.84
CA GLU A 61 -45.37 -5.30 12.62
C GLU A 61 -44.40 -4.13 12.93
N THR A 62 -43.77 -4.16 14.11
CA THR A 62 -42.80 -3.14 14.51
C THR A 62 -41.51 -3.19 13.71
N LYS A 63 -41.09 -4.39 13.27
CA LYS A 63 -39.96 -4.58 12.35
C LYS A 63 -40.25 -3.92 11.00
N ARG A 64 -41.46 -4.12 10.45
CA ARG A 64 -41.87 -3.50 9.19
C ARG A 64 -41.94 -1.98 9.30
N ASP A 65 -42.49 -1.45 10.39
CA ASP A 65 -42.54 0.00 10.64
C ASP A 65 -41.13 0.60 10.76
N TYR A 66 -40.23 -0.08 11.47
CA TYR A 66 -38.83 0.31 11.59
C TYR A 66 -38.11 0.27 10.24
N ASP A 67 -38.30 -0.81 9.47
CA ASP A 67 -37.74 -0.98 8.15
C ASP A 67 -38.25 0.12 7.20
N ALA A 68 -39.55 0.40 7.19
CA ALA A 68 -40.13 1.49 6.41
C ALA A 68 -39.56 2.86 6.82
N ALA A 69 -39.45 3.14 8.11
CA ALA A 69 -38.92 4.41 8.62
C ALA A 69 -37.43 4.61 8.30
N ARG A 70 -36.60 3.55 8.35
CA ARG A 70 -35.18 3.64 7.98
C ARG A 70 -34.95 3.78 6.47
N PHE A 71 -35.83 3.23 5.64
CA PHE A 71 -35.73 3.30 4.18
C PHE A 71 -36.15 4.67 3.63
N VAL A 72 -36.94 5.45 4.36
CA VAL A 72 -37.30 6.85 4.04
C VAL A 72 -36.16 7.83 4.40
N ARG A 73 -34.90 7.37 4.44
CA ARG A 73 -33.75 8.27 4.39
C ARG A 73 -33.53 8.66 2.93
N PRO A 74 -33.48 9.97 2.58
CA PRO A 74 -33.05 10.35 1.24
C PRO A 74 -31.68 9.71 1.01
N ALA A 75 -31.49 9.14 -0.17
CA ALA A 75 -30.26 8.52 -0.60
C ALA A 75 -29.13 9.57 -0.61
N VAL A 76 -28.58 9.87 0.56
CA VAL A 76 -27.33 10.60 0.68
C VAL A 76 -26.27 9.57 0.36
N ALA A 77 -25.86 9.66 -0.91
CA ALA A 77 -24.66 9.13 -1.53
C ALA A 77 -23.72 8.34 -0.62
N ARG A 78 -23.37 7.15 -1.09
CA ARG A 78 -22.04 6.57 -0.86
C ARG A 78 -20.97 7.64 -1.11
N ALA A 79 -20.53 8.30 -0.05
CA ALA A 79 -19.32 9.10 -0.03
C ALA A 79 -18.46 8.56 1.12
N GLY A 80 -17.31 8.00 0.75
CA GLY A 80 -16.33 7.50 1.69
C GLY A 80 -15.78 8.61 2.59
N PHE A 81 -15.15 8.18 3.68
CA PHE A 81 -14.43 9.00 4.65
C PHE A 81 -15.25 10.13 5.29
N ASN A 82 -15.75 9.86 6.50
CA ASN A 82 -16.31 10.89 7.38
C ASN A 82 -15.24 11.23 8.44
N PRO A 83 -14.40 12.26 8.24
CA PRO A 83 -13.65 12.81 9.35
C PRO A 83 -14.69 13.59 10.15
N ARG A 84 -15.05 13.06 11.32
CA ARG A 84 -15.61 13.91 12.36
C ARG A 84 -14.48 14.83 12.81
N ALA A 85 -14.24 15.88 12.01
CA ALA A 85 -13.44 17.01 12.41
C ALA A 85 -14.13 17.57 13.65
N THR A 86 -13.53 17.28 14.80
CA THR A 86 -13.89 17.89 16.07
C THR A 86 -13.91 19.40 15.86
N GLN A 87 -15.03 20.03 16.23
CA GLN A 87 -15.21 21.50 16.18
C GLN A 87 -14.16 22.27 17.01
N THR A 88 -13.25 21.59 17.70
CA THR A 88 -12.06 22.14 18.35
C THR A 88 -10.98 22.63 17.38
N ALA A 89 -11.10 22.35 16.08
CA ALA A 89 -10.14 22.81 15.07
C ALA A 89 -10.39 24.25 14.57
N GLN A 90 -11.48 24.92 14.98
CA GLN A 90 -11.76 26.31 14.55
C GLN A 90 -11.12 27.40 15.43
N ASP A 91 -10.51 27.05 16.58
CA ASP A 91 -9.85 28.00 17.49
C ASP A 91 -8.32 28.11 17.30
N VAL A 92 -7.75 27.48 16.27
CA VAL A 92 -6.42 27.86 15.81
C VAL A 92 -6.55 29.14 14.98
N GLY A 93 -6.34 30.29 15.62
CA GLY A 93 -6.33 31.59 14.96
C GLY A 93 -5.41 31.64 13.73
N LEU A 94 -5.46 32.73 12.97
CA LEU A 94 -4.71 32.92 11.71
C LEU A 94 -3.23 32.47 11.79
N PHE A 95 -2.60 32.65 12.96
CA PHE A 95 -1.24 32.19 13.27
C PHE A 95 -1.07 30.65 13.23
N GLY A 96 -2.05 29.88 13.72
CA GLY A 96 -1.99 28.42 13.73
C GLY A 96 -2.12 27.81 12.33
N HIS A 97 -2.96 28.41 11.49
CA HIS A 97 -3.06 28.04 10.07
C HIS A 97 -1.80 28.42 9.28
N GLY A 98 -1.19 29.57 9.58
CA GLY A 98 0.09 29.98 8.99
C GLY A 98 1.23 29.03 9.37
N LEU A 99 1.32 28.65 10.64
CA LEU A 99 2.35 27.74 11.14
C LEU A 99 2.18 26.32 10.58
N SER A 100 0.94 25.82 10.47
CA SER A 100 0.67 24.50 9.91
C SER A 100 0.98 24.45 8.42
N ALA A 101 0.64 25.50 7.66
CA ALA A 101 1.01 25.63 6.26
C ALA A 101 2.54 25.65 6.07
N LEU A 102 3.26 26.40 6.92
CA LEU A 102 4.73 26.44 6.90
C LEU A 102 5.35 25.07 7.21
N LEU A 103 4.86 24.38 8.25
CA LEU A 103 5.33 23.04 8.62
C LEU A 103 5.07 22.03 7.50
N CYS A 104 3.89 22.08 6.88
CA CYS A 104 3.53 21.22 5.78
C CYS A 104 4.42 21.46 4.56
N LEU A 105 4.72 22.72 4.22
CA LEU A 105 5.67 23.07 3.17
C LEU A 105 7.10 22.63 3.51
N LEU A 106 7.55 22.81 4.75
CA LEU A 106 8.88 22.37 5.18
C LEU A 106 9.03 20.85 5.09
N VAL A 107 8.05 20.09 5.58
CA VAL A 107 8.03 18.63 5.50
C VAL A 107 7.95 18.17 4.05
N GLY A 108 7.11 18.80 3.23
CA GLY A 108 7.01 18.51 1.80
C GLY A 108 8.32 18.75 1.06
N VAL A 109 8.97 19.89 1.29
CA VAL A 109 10.29 20.20 0.72
C VAL A 109 11.35 19.22 1.23
N PHE A 110 11.33 18.86 2.52
CA PHE A 110 12.24 17.87 3.08
C PHE A 110 12.07 16.48 2.46
N LEU A 111 10.82 16.03 2.25
CA LEU A 111 10.53 14.77 1.56
C LEU A 111 10.98 14.81 0.10
N LEU A 112 10.74 15.92 -0.60
CA LEU A 112 11.24 16.12 -1.97
C LEU A 112 12.77 16.10 -2.03
N LEU A 113 13.45 16.69 -1.04
CA LEU A 113 14.90 16.63 -0.91
C LEU A 113 15.38 15.20 -0.60
N LEU A 114 14.68 14.44 0.24
CA LEU A 114 14.95 13.02 0.51
C LEU A 114 14.80 12.15 -0.75
N VAL A 115 13.74 12.37 -1.53
CA VAL A 115 13.55 11.69 -2.81
C VAL A 115 14.65 12.07 -3.79
N ARG A 116 15.00 13.37 -3.90
CA ARG A 116 16.13 13.84 -4.71
C ARG A 116 17.47 13.27 -4.24
N PHE A 117 17.65 13.05 -2.94
CA PHE A 117 18.86 12.50 -2.33
C PHE A 117 18.98 10.98 -2.56
N GLN A 118 17.86 10.26 -2.58
CA GLN A 118 17.83 8.80 -2.81
C GLN A 118 18.22 8.40 -4.24
N TRP A 119 18.04 9.30 -5.21
CA TRP A 119 18.38 9.04 -6.62
C TRP A 119 19.88 8.89 -6.89
N MET A 120 20.76 9.26 -5.95
CA MET A 120 22.21 9.22 -6.17
C MET A 120 22.92 8.07 -5.42
N PHE A 121 22.35 7.48 -4.38
CA PHE A 121 23.07 6.46 -3.61
C PHE A 121 22.76 5.01 -4.00
N PHE A 122 21.53 4.74 -4.46
CA PHE A 122 21.11 3.35 -4.73
C PHE A 122 21.51 2.83 -6.12
N LEU A 123 21.62 3.71 -7.13
CA LEU A 123 21.93 3.28 -8.50
C LEU A 123 23.43 3.04 -8.72
N TRP A 124 24.30 3.71 -7.96
CA TRP A 124 25.76 3.60 -8.10
C TRP A 124 26.29 2.19 -7.83
N PRO A 125 25.86 1.46 -6.79
CA PRO A 125 26.23 0.06 -6.60
C PRO A 125 25.85 -0.83 -7.79
N LEU A 126 24.69 -0.58 -8.41
CA LEU A 126 24.23 -1.33 -9.58
C LEU A 126 25.08 -1.03 -10.82
N LEU A 127 25.46 0.23 -11.02
CA LEU A 127 26.32 0.66 -12.13
C LEU A 127 27.75 0.12 -11.96
N ILE A 128 28.28 0.13 -10.73
CA ILE A 128 29.57 -0.49 -10.39
C ILE A 128 29.51 -2.01 -10.66
N LEU A 129 28.44 -2.68 -10.23
CA LEU A 129 28.23 -4.10 -10.48
C LEU A 129 28.17 -4.42 -11.97
N ALA A 130 27.42 -3.63 -12.75
CA ALA A 130 27.34 -3.78 -14.20
C ALA A 130 28.73 -3.62 -14.86
N GLY A 131 29.51 -2.62 -14.44
CA GLY A 131 30.88 -2.43 -14.92
C GLY A 131 31.79 -3.62 -14.57
N LEU A 132 31.69 -4.16 -13.35
CA LEU A 132 32.46 -5.33 -12.93
C LEU A 132 32.09 -6.59 -13.74
N VAL A 133 30.81 -6.81 -14.02
CA VAL A 133 30.36 -7.95 -14.84
C VAL A 133 30.88 -7.84 -16.27
N ILE A 134 30.83 -6.65 -16.87
CA ILE A 134 31.38 -6.41 -18.21
C ILE A 134 32.90 -6.65 -18.22
N LEU A 135 33.62 -6.10 -17.24
CA LEU A 135 35.08 -6.28 -17.12
C LEU A 135 35.45 -7.76 -16.93
N PHE A 136 34.71 -8.48 -16.08
CA PHE A 136 34.91 -9.91 -15.85
C PHE A 136 34.65 -10.73 -17.12
N GLY A 137 33.61 -10.40 -17.88
CA GLY A 137 33.34 -11.02 -19.18
C GLY A 137 34.47 -10.81 -20.19
N ILE A 138 34.99 -9.59 -20.30
CA ILE A 138 36.13 -9.26 -21.17
C ILE A 138 37.38 -10.04 -20.74
N PHE A 139 37.64 -10.12 -19.43
CA PHE A 139 38.77 -10.89 -18.88
C PHE A 139 38.65 -12.38 -19.20
N MET A 140 37.46 -12.95 -19.01
CA MET A 140 37.19 -14.36 -19.29
C MET A 140 37.35 -14.68 -20.78
N ALA A 141 36.81 -13.83 -21.67
CA ALA A 141 36.97 -13.97 -23.12
C ALA A 141 38.45 -13.90 -23.54
N ARG A 142 39.23 -12.96 -22.98
CA ARG A 142 40.68 -12.87 -23.21
C ARG A 142 41.41 -14.12 -22.72
N SER A 143 41.05 -14.63 -21.54
CA SER A 143 41.66 -15.84 -20.98
C SER A 143 41.40 -17.05 -21.89
N ALA A 144 40.16 -17.22 -22.35
CA ALA A 144 39.79 -18.31 -23.27
C ALA A 144 40.56 -18.24 -24.59
N LEU A 145 40.67 -17.04 -25.20
CA LEU A 145 41.45 -16.82 -26.42
C LEU A 145 42.92 -17.20 -26.26
N ARG A 146 43.53 -16.87 -25.12
CA ARG A 146 44.92 -17.25 -24.82
C ARG A 146 45.10 -18.75 -24.68
N THR A 147 44.19 -19.41 -23.97
CA THR A 147 44.22 -20.88 -23.80
C THR A 147 44.08 -21.57 -25.16
N MET A 148 43.15 -21.11 -26.00
CA MET A 148 42.98 -21.65 -27.36
C MET A 148 44.23 -21.46 -28.22
N ASN A 149 44.90 -20.31 -28.14
CA ASN A 149 46.14 -20.06 -28.87
C ASN A 149 47.31 -20.91 -28.36
N ALA A 150 47.36 -21.18 -27.05
CA ALA A 150 48.39 -22.02 -26.43
C ALA A 150 48.29 -23.49 -26.89
N SER A 151 47.08 -23.97 -27.17
CA SER A 151 46.81 -25.32 -27.66
C SER A 151 47.15 -25.56 -29.14
N LEU A 152 47.56 -24.52 -29.89
CA LEU A 152 47.90 -24.67 -31.30
C LEU A 152 49.28 -25.34 -31.49
N PRO A 153 49.42 -26.30 -32.42
CA PRO A 153 50.68 -26.99 -32.69
C PRO A 153 51.75 -26.03 -33.23
N ALA A 154 53.02 -26.28 -32.89
CA ALA A 154 54.14 -25.40 -33.22
C ALA A 154 54.38 -25.21 -34.73
N SER A 155 53.87 -26.10 -35.58
CA SER A 155 53.92 -26.02 -37.04
C SER A 155 52.93 -25.01 -37.64
N ASN A 156 51.99 -24.49 -36.84
CA ASN A 156 50.92 -23.65 -37.34
C ASN A 156 51.39 -22.19 -37.53
N ARG A 157 51.34 -21.70 -38.78
CA ARG A 157 51.72 -20.32 -39.17
C ARG A 157 50.92 -19.25 -38.39
N PHE A 158 49.76 -19.62 -37.86
CA PHE A 158 48.88 -18.73 -37.09
C PHE A 158 49.42 -18.30 -35.72
N ARG A 159 50.43 -18.98 -35.18
CA ARG A 159 51.05 -18.65 -33.87
C ARG A 159 51.68 -17.25 -33.84
N GLY A 160 52.17 -16.77 -34.98
CA GLY A 160 52.72 -15.42 -35.13
C GLY A 160 51.67 -14.30 -35.05
N TYR A 161 50.40 -14.61 -35.32
CA TYR A 161 49.30 -13.64 -35.31
C TYR A 161 48.59 -13.54 -33.95
N THR A 162 49.08 -14.22 -32.92
CA THR A 162 48.61 -14.10 -31.52
C THR A 162 48.48 -12.64 -31.08
N ARG A 163 49.48 -11.80 -31.39
CA ARG A 163 49.44 -10.36 -31.09
C ARG A 163 48.40 -9.59 -31.91
N LEU A 164 48.18 -9.99 -33.17
CA LEU A 164 47.16 -9.39 -34.03
C LEU A 164 45.75 -9.73 -33.52
N GLN A 165 45.53 -10.96 -33.08
CA GLN A 165 44.26 -11.40 -32.49
C GLN A 165 43.95 -10.67 -31.18
N GLU A 166 44.94 -10.47 -30.31
CA GLU A 166 44.78 -9.65 -29.10
C GLU A 166 44.47 -8.18 -29.45
N ALA A 167 45.15 -7.60 -30.45
CA ALA A 167 44.89 -6.23 -30.89
C ALA A 167 43.47 -6.07 -31.46
N LEU A 168 43.02 -6.99 -32.33
CA LEU A 168 41.68 -6.98 -32.89
C LEU A 168 40.60 -7.13 -31.82
N PHE A 169 40.83 -7.98 -30.82
CA PHE A 169 39.92 -8.12 -29.69
C PHE A 169 39.76 -6.80 -28.92
N TRP A 170 40.86 -6.12 -28.58
CA TRP A 170 40.79 -4.82 -27.89
C TRP A 170 40.16 -3.73 -28.74
N ILE A 171 40.42 -3.71 -30.05
CA ILE A 171 39.76 -2.78 -30.99
C ILE A 171 38.24 -3.03 -31.00
N ALA A 172 37.80 -4.28 -31.09
CA ALA A 172 36.37 -4.61 -31.06
C ALA A 172 35.71 -4.16 -29.75
N VAL A 173 36.34 -4.41 -28.60
CA VAL A 173 35.85 -3.96 -27.28
C VAL A 173 35.75 -2.42 -27.21
N LEU A 174 36.78 -1.70 -27.66
CA LEU A 174 36.79 -0.24 -27.67
C LEU A 174 35.72 0.35 -28.60
N VAL A 175 35.55 -0.23 -29.80
CA VAL A 175 34.52 0.19 -30.76
C VAL A 175 33.12 -0.05 -30.21
N SER A 176 32.86 -1.20 -29.60
CA SER A 176 31.56 -1.48 -28.95
C SER A 176 31.27 -0.54 -27.79
N GLY A 177 32.27 -0.27 -26.93
CA GLY A 177 32.14 0.68 -25.83
C GLY A 177 31.89 2.11 -26.30
N TYR A 178 32.63 2.57 -27.32
CA TYR A 178 32.47 3.89 -27.91
C TYR A 178 31.13 4.04 -28.64
N GLY A 179 30.64 2.99 -29.31
CA GLY A 179 29.32 2.97 -29.92
C GLY A 179 28.20 3.12 -28.89
N LEU A 180 28.30 2.42 -27.76
CA LEU A 180 27.34 2.57 -26.65
C LEU A 180 27.40 3.97 -26.03
N TYR A 181 28.61 4.52 -25.85
CA TYR A 181 28.81 5.89 -25.39
C TYR A 181 28.14 6.91 -26.29
N LEU A 182 28.35 6.83 -27.61
CA LEU A 182 27.70 7.71 -28.58
C LEU A 182 26.18 7.62 -28.53
N LEU A 183 25.64 6.41 -28.40
CA LEU A 183 24.19 6.16 -28.31
C LEU A 183 23.59 6.76 -27.03
N LEU A 184 24.29 6.62 -25.90
CA LEU A 184 23.91 7.23 -24.61
C LEU A 184 23.98 8.75 -24.63
N THR A 185 24.93 9.35 -25.36
CA THR A 185 25.07 10.81 -25.46
C THR A 185 24.17 11.45 -26.51
N ALA A 186 23.62 10.66 -27.43
CA ALA A 186 22.72 11.13 -28.48
C ALA A 186 21.25 11.18 -28.06
N ILE A 187 20.91 10.60 -26.90
CA ILE A 187 19.59 10.60 -26.26
C ILE A 187 19.55 11.71 -25.20
#